data_AF-A0A7S0Y921-F1
#
_entry.id   AF-A0A7S0Y921-F1
#
_cell.length_a   1.000
_cell.length_b   1.000
_cell.length_c   1.000
_cell.angle_alpha   90.00
_cell.angle_beta   90.00
_cell.angle_gamma   90.00
#
_symmetry.space_group_name_H-M   'P 1'
#
loop_
_entity.id
_entity.type
_entity.pdbx_description
1 polymer ?
#
loop_
_entity_poly.entity_id
_entity_poly.type
_entity_poly.pdbx_seq_one_letter_code
_entity_poly.pdbx_strand_id
1 'polypeptide(L)'
;GIGKTTLPSLIPCSLLAPVRSRYRHPQTRPPQPPPCLEEGKLSSSWPRTRPTMLPSVTGSPRQSARSASGEAVAMSKESPPQLHHISPPCSPKQDGKGNSLTHSVAQRLSRTFGTGRLSPARRPKESPIDVTQLQEQKIPFKSGRLFSIIPGRLSWCSHLSDNHTRRQIANYPDKFFFSDDHQELYEPFCADFGPLNLSVVHNFCAMMRSRMSDPRLKNMEIVYYSDNAVEIRTNTAFLLGCFLMVDCGKTPEQAWQPFSNIGPGKAQDGIPFETYHDATYCQKEYGLTILSCLKGLHKAMALGWYSVKGFDSADYLLLDDPSFADMHVLCPKFAAFKGPSKVKKKLMEGIFTFTPQHYGPLFKERGITSVVRLNEPIYDENVFVQMGMSHHDLYFDDCTEPSPDLLQRFFAIVEAEPGRVAVHCKAGLGRTGTLVALYWMKHFGMTAEECMGWIRIVRPGSVIGPQQQFLHRVEHLYRKGAEGSSGGEKVHPKSSMTAERSAQLGLEVAAAQNARAANRMGRGVAAAGKSNSNGDGAQLPPLKSR
;
A
#
# COMPACT_ATOMS: atom_id res chain seq x y z
N GLY A 1 -9.34 58.12 47.92
CA GLY A 1 -10.69 58.36 48.46
C GLY A 1 -11.51 57.10 48.29
N ILE A 2 -12.23 56.72 49.34
CA ILE A 2 -12.96 55.46 49.55
C ILE A 2 -14.19 55.32 48.62
N GLY A 3 -14.56 54.08 48.27
CA GLY A 3 -15.93 53.69 47.84
C GLY A 3 -15.96 52.51 46.85
N LYS A 4 -15.88 51.25 47.29
CA LYS A 4 -17.00 50.31 47.59
C LYS A 4 -17.89 49.88 46.40
N THR A 5 -17.65 48.62 46.00
CA THR A 5 -18.61 47.52 45.73
C THR A 5 -19.76 47.68 44.73
N THR A 6 -19.74 46.85 43.68
CA THR A 6 -20.83 45.91 43.33
C THR A 6 -20.33 44.82 42.36
N LEU A 7 -20.57 43.55 42.72
CA LEU A 7 -20.53 42.38 41.83
C LEU A 7 -21.85 42.27 41.07
N PRO A 8 -21.82 41.82 39.81
CA PRO A 8 -22.74 40.76 39.37
C PRO A 8 -21.97 39.68 38.57
N SER A 9 -21.92 38.43 39.06
CA SER A 9 -22.76 37.31 38.61
C SER A 9 -22.44 36.77 37.19
N LEU A 10 -21.91 35.53 37.18
CA LEU A 10 -22.15 34.47 36.18
C LEU A 10 -21.91 34.84 34.69
N ILE A 11 -20.71 34.55 34.20
CA ILE A 11 -20.44 34.38 32.76
C ILE A 11 -20.85 32.95 32.37
N PRO A 12 -21.79 32.73 31.44
CA PRO A 12 -22.09 31.40 30.93
C PRO A 12 -20.94 30.88 30.06
N CYS A 13 -20.57 29.62 30.26
CA CYS A 13 -19.74 28.84 29.35
C CYS A 13 -20.46 28.67 28.01
N SER A 14 -20.20 29.57 27.05
CA SER A 14 -20.67 29.40 25.67
C SER A 14 -19.64 29.94 24.66
N LEU A 15 -18.43 29.38 24.68
CA LEU A 15 -17.44 29.56 23.61
C LEU A 15 -16.63 28.27 23.40
N LEU A 16 -17.32 27.21 22.95
CA LEU A 16 -16.72 26.12 22.19
C LEU A 16 -17.66 25.80 21.03
N ALA A 17 -17.66 26.68 20.03
CA ALA A 17 -18.27 26.35 18.75
C ALA A 17 -17.47 25.20 18.10
N PRO A 18 -18.14 24.18 17.50
CA PRO A 18 -17.44 23.17 16.73
C PRO A 18 -16.77 23.84 15.54
N VAL A 19 -15.44 23.84 15.52
CA VAL A 19 -14.66 24.29 14.36
C VAL A 19 -14.85 23.26 13.26
N ARG A 20 -15.82 23.52 12.38
CA ARG A 20 -15.86 22.92 11.04
C ARG A 20 -14.98 23.74 10.11
N SER A 21 -13.95 23.12 9.54
CA SER A 21 -13.42 23.49 8.24
C SER A 21 -14.55 23.36 7.23
N ARG A 22 -15.04 24.47 6.66
CA ARG A 22 -16.02 24.43 5.56
C ARG A 22 -15.26 24.22 4.26
N TYR A 23 -15.07 22.96 3.85
CA TYR A 23 -14.86 22.62 2.45
C TYR A 23 -16.05 21.82 1.94
N ARG A 24 -16.95 22.48 1.19
CA ARG A 24 -17.95 21.79 0.37
C ARG A 24 -17.28 21.41 -0.94
N HIS A 25 -17.11 20.12 -1.20
CA HIS A 25 -17.02 19.65 -2.59
C HIS A 25 -18.43 19.59 -3.18
N PRO A 26 -18.66 20.11 -4.40
CA PRO A 26 -19.90 19.84 -5.10
C PRO A 26 -19.97 18.34 -5.41
N GLN A 27 -21.08 17.70 -5.06
CA GLN A 27 -21.37 16.32 -5.45
C GLN A 27 -21.51 16.26 -6.98
N THR A 28 -20.44 15.93 -7.68
CA THR A 28 -20.52 15.48 -9.07
C THR A 28 -20.83 14.00 -9.05
N ARG A 29 -22.01 13.61 -9.57
CA ARG A 29 -22.32 12.20 -9.88
C ARG A 29 -21.19 11.60 -10.73
N PRO A 30 -20.80 10.33 -10.50
CA PRO A 30 -19.93 9.66 -11.44
C PRO A 30 -20.59 9.61 -12.83
N PRO A 31 -19.84 9.80 -13.93
CA PRO A 31 -20.37 9.62 -15.27
C PRO A 31 -20.88 8.18 -15.42
N GLN A 32 -22.14 8.04 -15.82
CA GLN A 32 -22.72 6.76 -16.20
C GLN A 32 -21.97 6.22 -17.43
N PRO A 33 -21.63 4.92 -17.49
CA PRO A 33 -21.08 4.34 -18.71
C PRO A 33 -22.11 4.44 -19.85
N PRO A 34 -21.68 4.62 -21.11
CA PRO A 34 -22.60 4.57 -22.24
C PRO A 34 -23.28 3.18 -22.30
N PRO A 35 -24.55 3.10 -22.72
CA PRO A 35 -25.26 1.82 -22.76
C PRO A 35 -24.58 0.86 -23.74
N CYS A 36 -24.29 -0.35 -23.27
CA CYS A 36 -23.88 -1.47 -24.11
C CYS A 36 -25.00 -1.77 -25.12
N LEU A 37 -24.69 -1.68 -26.41
CA LEU A 37 -25.58 -2.12 -27.48
C LEU A 37 -25.68 -3.66 -27.42
N GLU A 38 -26.91 -4.15 -27.21
CA GLU A 38 -27.26 -5.56 -27.33
C GLU A 38 -27.00 -6.07 -28.76
N GLU A 39 -26.51 -7.30 -28.85
CA GLU A 39 -26.39 -8.04 -30.11
C GLU A 39 -27.78 -8.31 -30.71
N GLY A 40 -28.14 -7.54 -31.73
CA GLY A 40 -29.30 -7.75 -32.59
C GLY A 40 -28.87 -8.03 -34.03
N LYS A 41 -29.16 -9.26 -34.49
CA LYS A 41 -29.00 -9.76 -35.86
C LYS A 41 -29.34 -8.74 -36.95
N LEU A 42 -28.46 -8.55 -37.93
CA LEU A 42 -28.82 -8.09 -39.26
C LEU A 42 -27.90 -8.71 -40.33
N SER A 43 -28.56 -9.13 -41.40
CA SER A 43 -28.11 -9.98 -42.49
C SER A 43 -27.35 -9.25 -43.59
N SER A 44 -26.49 -10.01 -44.27
CA SER A 44 -26.15 -9.96 -45.70
C SER A 44 -25.91 -8.60 -46.38
N SER A 45 -24.66 -8.39 -46.81
CA SER A 45 -24.23 -8.13 -48.21
C SER A 45 -23.08 -7.11 -48.26
N TRP A 46 -21.88 -7.58 -48.64
CA TRP A 46 -20.82 -6.73 -49.18
C TRP A 46 -20.18 -7.44 -50.39
N PRO A 47 -19.85 -6.71 -51.48
CA PRO A 47 -19.40 -7.30 -52.72
C PRO A 47 -17.90 -7.60 -52.74
N ARG A 48 -17.54 -8.68 -53.44
CA ARG A 48 -16.17 -9.08 -53.76
C ARG A 48 -15.53 -8.09 -54.73
N THR A 49 -14.33 -7.62 -54.45
CA THR A 49 -13.30 -7.35 -55.48
C THR A 49 -11.91 -7.76 -54.97
N ARG A 50 -11.11 -8.30 -55.90
CA ARG A 50 -9.89 -9.10 -55.72
C ARG A 50 -8.66 -8.25 -55.36
N PRO A 51 -7.63 -8.84 -54.72
CA PRO A 51 -6.24 -8.45 -54.92
C PRO A 51 -5.57 -9.37 -55.95
N THR A 52 -4.84 -8.73 -56.86
CA THR A 52 -3.99 -9.28 -57.92
C THR A 52 -2.76 -9.99 -57.36
N MET A 53 -2.39 -11.10 -58.00
CA MET A 53 -1.18 -11.90 -57.76
C MET A 53 0.00 -11.42 -58.64
N LEU A 54 1.23 -11.69 -58.14
CA LEU A 54 2.43 -12.28 -58.82
C LEU A 54 3.75 -11.63 -58.31
N PRO A 55 4.92 -12.29 -58.42
CA PRO A 55 5.23 -13.67 -58.04
C PRO A 55 6.55 -13.82 -57.26
N SER A 56 6.73 -15.02 -56.69
CA SER A 56 7.92 -15.55 -56.04
C SER A 56 9.08 -15.82 -57.01
N VAL A 57 10.30 -15.56 -56.56
CA VAL A 57 11.55 -16.10 -57.15
C VAL A 57 12.37 -16.74 -56.04
N THR A 58 12.77 -17.98 -56.30
CA THR A 58 13.58 -18.88 -55.49
C THR A 58 15.08 -18.55 -55.62
N GLY A 59 15.86 -18.82 -54.57
CA GLY A 59 17.33 -18.84 -54.68
C GLY A 59 18.07 -18.87 -53.35
N SER A 60 18.50 -20.07 -52.92
CA SER A 60 19.62 -20.25 -51.98
C SER A 60 20.94 -19.77 -52.61
N PRO A 61 21.97 -19.43 -51.82
CA PRO A 61 23.12 -20.35 -51.80
C PRO A 61 23.93 -20.43 -50.49
N ARG A 62 24.35 -21.67 -50.22
CA ARG A 62 25.69 -22.19 -49.84
C ARG A 62 26.59 -21.47 -48.83
N GLN A 63 27.00 -22.31 -47.88
CA GLN A 63 28.25 -22.30 -47.11
C GLN A 63 29.51 -22.09 -47.97
N SER A 64 30.50 -21.39 -47.42
CA SER A 64 31.92 -21.75 -47.64
C SER A 64 32.72 -21.46 -46.37
N ALA A 65 33.44 -22.49 -45.93
CA ALA A 65 34.46 -22.43 -44.89
C ALA A 65 35.83 -22.16 -45.54
N ARG A 66 36.72 -21.47 -44.84
CA ARG A 66 38.17 -21.59 -45.01
C ARG A 66 38.85 -21.63 -43.63
N SER A 67 39.53 -22.74 -43.42
CA SER A 67 40.69 -23.04 -42.57
C SER A 67 41.88 -22.11 -42.91
N ALA A 68 42.99 -21.97 -42.17
CA ALA A 68 43.55 -22.53 -40.93
C ALA A 68 44.79 -21.69 -40.55
N SER A 69 45.49 -22.14 -39.49
CA SER A 69 46.76 -21.70 -38.88
C SER A 69 46.58 -20.63 -37.80
N GLY A 70 46.98 -20.81 -36.55
CA GLY A 70 47.74 -21.89 -35.91
C GLY A 70 48.77 -21.25 -35.00
N GLU A 71 48.61 -21.37 -33.69
CA GLU A 71 49.72 -21.55 -32.74
C GLU A 71 49.16 -21.79 -31.33
N ALA A 72 49.55 -22.94 -30.78
CA ALA A 72 49.30 -23.33 -29.40
C ALA A 72 50.59 -23.10 -28.61
N VAL A 73 50.47 -22.52 -27.42
CA VAL A 73 51.48 -22.65 -26.36
C VAL A 73 50.77 -23.08 -25.09
N ALA A 74 51.28 -24.15 -24.51
CA ALA A 74 50.77 -24.84 -23.34
C ALA A 74 51.48 -24.38 -22.05
N MET A 75 50.83 -24.76 -20.94
CA MET A 75 51.32 -24.81 -19.54
C MET A 75 51.32 -23.47 -18.81
N SER A 76 50.68 -23.33 -17.64
CA SER A 76 50.92 -24.17 -16.47
C SER A 76 49.78 -24.04 -15.43
N LYS A 77 49.64 -25.11 -14.64
CA LYS A 77 48.78 -25.25 -13.47
C LYS A 77 49.35 -24.45 -12.31
N GLU A 78 48.53 -23.62 -11.65
CA GLU A 78 48.68 -23.31 -10.23
C GLU A 78 47.31 -23.11 -9.58
N SER A 79 47.18 -23.61 -8.36
CA SER A 79 46.12 -23.37 -7.38
C SER A 79 46.78 -23.43 -6.00
N PRO A 80 46.17 -22.91 -4.93
CA PRO A 80 45.71 -21.55 -4.66
C PRO A 80 46.41 -21.01 -3.38
N PRO A 81 46.02 -19.83 -2.82
CA PRO A 81 46.03 -19.71 -1.37
C PRO A 81 44.68 -19.29 -0.78
N GLN A 82 44.15 -20.24 0.00
CA GLN A 82 43.44 -20.17 1.27
C GLN A 82 42.72 -18.86 1.69
N LEU A 83 41.40 -19.03 1.83
CA LEU A 83 40.47 -18.21 2.60
C LEU A 83 40.82 -18.27 4.10
N HIS A 84 41.09 -17.11 4.71
CA HIS A 84 41.08 -16.97 6.16
C HIS A 84 39.65 -16.83 6.65
N HIS A 85 39.19 -17.86 7.37
CA HIS A 85 38.01 -17.82 8.22
C HIS A 85 38.20 -16.78 9.34
N ILE A 86 37.36 -15.75 9.37
CA ILE A 86 37.20 -14.87 10.53
C ILE A 86 35.91 -15.29 11.23
N SER A 87 36.05 -16.03 12.33
CA SER A 87 34.99 -16.27 13.30
C SER A 87 34.84 -15.05 14.22
N PRO A 88 33.62 -14.73 14.70
CA PRO A 88 33.41 -13.62 15.63
C PRO A 88 33.90 -14.00 17.05
N PRO A 89 34.37 -13.03 17.86
CA PRO A 89 34.80 -13.31 19.22
C PRO A 89 33.63 -13.59 20.17
N CYS A 90 33.87 -14.59 21.02
CA CYS A 90 33.04 -15.04 22.13
C CYS A 90 32.73 -13.94 23.16
N SER A 91 31.55 -14.08 23.76
CA SER A 91 31.07 -13.39 24.96
C SER A 91 31.91 -13.72 26.21
N PRO A 92 31.97 -12.85 27.23
CA PRO A 92 32.59 -13.18 28.52
C PRO A 92 31.67 -14.04 29.40
N LYS A 93 32.36 -14.82 30.25
CA LYS A 93 31.91 -15.91 31.10
C LYS A 93 30.92 -15.50 32.20
N GLN A 94 30.10 -16.48 32.56
CA GLN A 94 29.35 -16.60 33.80
C GLN A 94 30.28 -16.83 35.00
N ASP A 95 29.91 -16.28 36.16
CA ASP A 95 30.22 -16.85 37.47
C ASP A 95 29.00 -17.61 37.99
N GLY A 96 29.25 -18.83 38.45
CA GLY A 96 28.23 -19.81 38.79
C GLY A 96 27.84 -19.89 40.27
N LYS A 97 26.86 -20.75 40.51
CA LYS A 97 26.48 -21.55 41.69
C LYS A 97 25.04 -22.00 41.37
N GLY A 98 24.68 -23.26 41.15
CA GLY A 98 25.15 -24.52 41.69
C GLY A 98 23.94 -25.21 42.32
N ASN A 99 23.39 -26.24 41.65
CA ASN A 99 23.07 -27.51 42.30
C ASN A 99 22.49 -28.55 41.32
N SER A 100 23.11 -29.71 41.39
CA SER A 100 22.85 -30.98 40.72
C SER A 100 21.72 -31.74 41.42
N LEU A 101 20.98 -32.59 40.69
CA LEU A 101 20.98 -34.05 40.90
C LEU A 101 19.88 -34.79 40.07
N THR A 102 20.37 -35.60 39.13
CA THR A 102 20.02 -37.02 38.80
C THR A 102 18.63 -37.45 38.30
N HIS A 103 18.62 -37.82 37.01
CA HIS A 103 18.25 -39.11 36.39
C HIS A 103 17.33 -40.14 37.10
N SER A 104 16.34 -40.61 36.30
CA SER A 104 15.95 -42.02 36.06
C SER A 104 15.10 -42.76 37.11
N VAL A 105 13.97 -43.32 36.64
CA VAL A 105 13.68 -44.78 36.59
C VAL A 105 12.16 -45.02 36.55
N ALA A 106 11.73 -45.66 35.47
CA ALA A 106 10.43 -46.28 35.30
C ALA A 106 10.32 -47.62 36.06
N GLN A 107 9.09 -48.09 36.25
CA GLN A 107 8.65 -49.43 36.70
C GLN A 107 8.44 -49.68 38.21
N ARG A 108 7.16 -49.80 38.57
CA ARG A 108 6.50 -50.79 39.46
C ARG A 108 5.03 -50.34 39.51
N LEU A 109 4.02 -51.13 39.14
CA LEU A 109 3.60 -52.37 39.77
C LEU A 109 2.71 -53.18 38.81
N SER A 110 2.83 -54.50 38.89
CA SER A 110 1.93 -55.47 38.27
C SER A 110 1.29 -56.31 39.36
N ARG A 111 0.06 -56.79 39.07
CA ARG A 111 -0.67 -57.95 39.63
C ARG A 111 -1.86 -57.63 40.53
N THR A 112 -3.06 -57.79 39.96
CA THR A 112 -4.03 -58.80 40.42
C THR A 112 -4.90 -59.23 39.24
N PHE A 113 -5.09 -60.54 39.10
CA PHE A 113 -5.81 -61.24 38.03
C PHE A 113 -7.33 -61.09 38.15
N GLY A 114 -8.01 -61.06 37.00
CA GLY A 114 -9.45 -61.29 36.86
C GLY A 114 -9.77 -61.63 35.41
N THR A 115 -9.85 -62.91 35.12
CA THR A 115 -10.19 -63.46 33.80
C THR A 115 -11.68 -63.29 33.51
N GLY A 116 -12.00 -62.47 32.50
CA GLY A 116 -13.34 -62.37 31.93
C GLY A 116 -13.25 -61.97 30.46
N ARG A 117 -13.61 -62.87 29.56
CA ARG A 117 -13.83 -62.54 28.14
C ARG A 117 -14.95 -61.50 28.05
N LEU A 118 -14.61 -60.28 27.65
CA LEU A 118 -15.57 -59.26 27.24
C LEU A 118 -15.27 -58.86 25.79
N SER A 119 -16.31 -58.96 24.97
CA SER A 119 -16.38 -58.51 23.58
C SER A 119 -15.87 -57.07 23.42
N PRO A 120 -15.26 -56.67 22.29
CA PRO A 120 -14.77 -55.31 22.11
C PRO A 120 -15.93 -54.31 22.17
N ALA A 121 -15.98 -53.55 23.25
CA ALA A 121 -16.88 -52.40 23.37
C ALA A 121 -16.54 -51.40 22.25
N ARG A 122 -17.57 -50.98 21.50
CA ARG A 122 -17.48 -49.89 20.54
C ARG A 122 -16.91 -48.66 21.25
N ARG A 123 -15.80 -48.12 20.74
CA ARG A 123 -15.35 -46.77 21.11
C ARG A 123 -16.52 -45.81 20.89
N PRO A 124 -16.80 -44.88 21.82
CA PRO A 124 -17.66 -43.75 21.50
C PRO A 124 -17.03 -43.06 20.29
N LYS A 125 -17.81 -42.87 19.22
CA LYS A 125 -17.41 -41.94 18.17
C LYS A 125 -17.31 -40.58 18.84
N GLU A 126 -16.09 -40.11 19.09
CA GLU A 126 -15.85 -38.70 19.30
C GLU A 126 -16.39 -37.99 18.06
N SER A 127 -17.53 -37.35 18.20
CA SER A 127 -18.03 -36.39 17.23
C SER A 127 -16.94 -35.34 17.06
N PRO A 128 -16.55 -34.99 15.81
CA PRO A 128 -15.60 -33.92 15.60
C PRO A 128 -16.15 -32.67 16.30
N ILE A 129 -15.33 -32.03 17.13
CA ILE A 129 -15.63 -30.71 17.66
C ILE A 129 -15.86 -29.82 16.45
N ASP A 130 -17.10 -29.41 16.25
CA ASP A 130 -17.48 -28.52 15.18
C ASP A 130 -16.90 -27.13 15.47
N VAL A 131 -15.72 -26.88 14.92
CA VAL A 131 -14.99 -25.61 15.00
C VAL A 131 -15.77 -24.44 14.39
N THR A 132 -16.94 -24.68 13.79
CA THR A 132 -17.82 -23.62 13.28
C THR A 132 -18.71 -22.95 14.33
N GLN A 133 -18.76 -23.45 15.58
CA GLN A 133 -19.63 -22.90 16.63
C GLN A 133 -18.96 -21.93 17.63
N LEU A 134 -17.71 -21.50 17.38
CA LEU A 134 -17.13 -20.30 18.01
C LEU A 134 -17.20 -19.09 17.07
N GLN A 135 -18.35 -18.88 16.43
CA GLN A 135 -18.65 -17.54 15.92
C GLN A 135 -19.04 -16.68 17.11
N GLU A 136 -18.07 -15.91 17.63
CA GLU A 136 -18.39 -14.76 18.48
C GLU A 136 -19.53 -13.99 17.80
N GLN A 137 -20.67 -13.87 18.48
CA GLN A 137 -21.82 -13.16 17.94
C GLN A 137 -21.40 -11.71 17.66
N LYS A 138 -21.10 -11.42 16.39
CA LYS A 138 -20.67 -10.09 15.98
C LYS A 138 -21.74 -9.06 16.31
N ILE A 139 -21.30 -7.90 16.74
CA ILE A 139 -22.16 -6.77 17.04
C ILE A 139 -22.68 -6.22 15.70
N PRO A 140 -24.00 -6.22 15.43
CA PRO A 140 -24.50 -5.74 14.16
C PRO A 140 -24.24 -4.24 14.02
N PHE A 141 -23.73 -3.87 12.85
CA PHE A 141 -23.51 -2.47 12.49
C PHE A 141 -24.84 -1.71 12.46
N LYS A 142 -24.82 -0.50 13.03
CA LYS A 142 -25.94 0.44 12.99
C LYS A 142 -25.41 1.86 13.07
N SER A 143 -25.92 2.72 12.19
CA SER A 143 -25.55 4.14 12.22
C SER A 143 -25.91 4.78 13.57
N GLY A 144 -24.99 5.56 14.13
CA GLY A 144 -25.12 6.22 15.44
C GLY A 144 -24.92 5.31 16.64
N ARG A 145 -24.65 4.00 16.46
CA ARG A 145 -24.23 3.13 17.55
C ARG A 145 -22.77 3.44 17.91
N LEU A 146 -22.49 3.62 19.20
CA LEU A 146 -21.13 3.75 19.71
C LEU A 146 -20.47 2.38 19.78
N PHE A 147 -19.32 2.24 19.13
CA PHE A 147 -18.45 1.07 19.18
C PHE A 147 -17.19 1.44 19.95
N SER A 148 -16.93 0.75 21.06
CA SER A 148 -15.77 1.04 21.91
C SER A 148 -14.48 0.58 21.24
N ILE A 149 -13.53 1.51 21.11
CA ILE A 149 -12.19 1.26 20.54
C ILE A 149 -11.16 1.12 21.66
N ILE A 150 -11.19 2.05 22.61
CA ILE A 150 -10.47 1.96 23.89
C ILE A 150 -11.54 2.08 24.98
N PRO A 151 -11.80 1.00 25.75
CA PRO A 151 -12.85 0.98 26.76
C PRO A 151 -12.83 2.21 27.69
N GLY A 152 -13.95 2.91 27.75
CA GLY A 152 -14.14 4.11 28.58
C GLY A 152 -13.37 5.36 28.13
N ARG A 153 -12.62 5.31 27.02
CA ARG A 153 -11.75 6.41 26.59
C ARG A 153 -12.00 6.87 25.16
N LEU A 154 -12.11 5.93 24.22
CA LEU A 154 -12.28 6.22 22.79
C LEU A 154 -13.33 5.30 22.19
N SER A 155 -14.30 5.88 21.51
CA SER A 155 -15.33 5.16 20.76
C SER A 155 -15.43 5.72 19.34
N TRP A 156 -15.99 4.91 18.44
CA TRP A 156 -16.30 5.30 17.07
C TRP A 156 -17.78 5.09 16.76
N CYS A 157 -18.34 5.92 15.88
CA CYS A 157 -19.66 5.72 15.29
C CYS A 157 -19.76 6.36 13.91
N SER A 158 -20.69 5.91 13.07
CA SER A 158 -21.03 6.60 11.82
C SER A 158 -22.28 7.45 11.96
N HIS A 159 -22.34 8.59 11.29
CA HIS A 159 -23.50 9.48 11.27
C HIS A 159 -24.06 9.63 9.85
N LEU A 160 -25.39 9.74 9.76
CA LEU A 160 -26.11 9.80 8.48
C LEU A 160 -26.18 11.23 7.90
N SER A 161 -26.03 12.23 8.77
CA SER A 161 -26.16 13.65 8.43
C SER A 161 -25.75 14.53 9.61
N ASP A 162 -25.64 15.82 9.36
CA ASP A 162 -25.45 16.86 10.38
C ASP A 162 -26.55 16.84 11.45
N ASN A 163 -27.80 16.66 11.03
CA ASN A 163 -28.93 16.57 11.95
C ASN A 163 -28.90 15.28 12.77
N HIS A 164 -28.40 14.18 12.20
CA HIS A 164 -28.13 12.97 12.98
C HIS A 164 -27.02 13.23 14.02
N THR A 165 -25.93 13.88 13.62
CA THR A 165 -24.81 14.24 14.50
C THR A 165 -25.27 15.10 15.69
N ARG A 166 -26.04 16.17 15.44
CA ARG A 166 -26.58 17.04 16.51
C ARG A 166 -27.43 16.28 17.52
N ARG A 167 -28.26 15.34 17.04
CA ARG A 167 -29.07 14.48 17.92
C ARG A 167 -28.20 13.52 18.74
N GLN A 168 -27.18 12.92 18.14
CA GLN A 168 -26.24 12.05 18.86
C GLN A 168 -25.53 12.82 19.97
N ILE A 169 -25.02 14.02 19.67
CA ILE A 169 -24.38 14.88 20.68
C ILE A 169 -25.36 15.22 21.83
N ALA A 170 -26.61 15.57 21.50
CA ALA A 170 -27.61 15.88 22.51
C ALA A 170 -27.97 14.67 23.39
N ASN A 171 -27.91 13.45 22.85
CA ASN A 171 -28.22 12.22 23.58
C ASN A 171 -27.10 11.77 24.54
N TYR A 172 -25.88 12.28 24.37
CA TYR A 172 -24.69 11.89 25.13
C TYR A 172 -23.93 13.11 25.63
N PRO A 173 -24.50 13.89 26.58
CA PRO A 173 -23.91 15.14 27.06
C PRO A 173 -22.58 14.97 27.82
N ASP A 174 -22.27 13.75 28.26
CA ASP A 174 -21.04 13.36 28.95
C ASP A 174 -19.88 13.01 28.00
N LYS A 175 -20.12 12.99 26.68
CA LYS A 175 -19.15 12.54 25.67
C LYS A 175 -18.71 13.68 24.76
N PHE A 176 -17.46 13.62 24.32
CA PHE A 176 -16.90 14.59 23.39
C PHE A 176 -16.89 14.04 21.96
N PHE A 177 -17.85 14.47 21.14
CA PHE A 177 -17.90 14.09 19.72
C PHE A 177 -17.04 15.02 18.88
N PHE A 178 -16.24 14.42 18.01
CA PHE A 178 -15.52 15.16 17.00
C PHE A 178 -15.23 14.28 15.78
N SER A 179 -14.85 14.93 14.69
CA SER A 179 -14.45 14.33 13.43
C SER A 179 -13.59 15.35 12.72
N ASP A 180 -12.84 14.92 11.73
CA ASP A 180 -12.11 15.80 10.84
C ASP A 180 -12.05 15.24 9.41
N ASP A 181 -11.44 16.01 8.53
CA ASP A 181 -11.45 15.79 7.08
C ASP A 181 -10.50 14.66 6.64
N HIS A 182 -9.56 14.16 7.49
CA HIS A 182 -8.55 13.16 7.11
C HIS A 182 -9.17 11.89 6.50
N GLN A 183 -10.33 11.47 7.01
CA GLN A 183 -11.07 10.29 6.51
C GLN A 183 -11.57 10.41 5.06
N GLU A 184 -11.63 11.64 4.54
CA GLU A 184 -12.11 12.01 3.19
C GLU A 184 -10.96 12.43 2.25
N LEU A 185 -9.70 12.44 2.72
CA LEU A 185 -8.57 12.95 1.94
C LEU A 185 -8.05 11.97 0.87
N TYR A 186 -8.65 10.79 0.73
CA TYR A 186 -8.28 9.90 -0.36
C TYR A 186 -8.77 10.48 -1.68
N GLU A 187 -7.85 10.61 -2.63
CA GLU A 187 -8.18 10.94 -3.99
C GLU A 187 -8.13 9.64 -4.80
N PRO A 188 -9.23 9.20 -5.42
CA PRO A 188 -9.24 8.03 -6.29
C PRO A 188 -8.43 8.21 -7.58
N PHE A 189 -7.78 7.14 -8.06
CA PHE A 189 -7.41 7.06 -9.48
C PHE A 189 -8.64 6.65 -10.29
N CYS A 190 -9.21 5.50 -9.96
CA CYS A 190 -10.38 4.91 -10.61
C CYS A 190 -11.43 4.53 -9.53
N ALA A 191 -11.65 3.23 -9.29
CA ALA A 191 -12.59 2.73 -8.28
C ALA A 191 -11.97 2.57 -6.88
N ASP A 192 -10.66 2.80 -6.74
CA ASP A 192 -9.97 2.81 -5.45
C ASP A 192 -10.43 3.95 -4.56
N PHE A 193 -10.61 3.66 -3.27
CA PHE A 193 -11.01 4.66 -2.26
C PHE A 193 -10.06 4.71 -1.06
N GLY A 194 -8.99 3.91 -1.08
CA GLY A 194 -8.03 3.80 0.01
C GLY A 194 -7.00 2.68 -0.21
N PRO A 195 -6.15 2.38 0.80
CA PRO A 195 -6.08 3.07 2.09
C PRO A 195 -5.55 4.51 1.97
N LEU A 196 -5.78 5.32 3.00
CA LEU A 196 -5.22 6.66 3.08
C LEU A 196 -3.69 6.62 3.15
N ASN A 197 -3.06 7.63 2.56
CA ASN A 197 -1.62 7.66 2.37
C ASN A 197 -0.85 7.96 3.68
N LEU A 198 0.48 7.79 3.65
CA LEU A 198 1.32 7.87 4.84
C LEU A 198 1.31 9.27 5.48
N SER A 199 1.21 10.33 4.69
CA SER A 199 1.09 11.70 5.22
C SER A 199 -0.22 11.91 5.97
N VAL A 200 -1.34 11.41 5.43
CA VAL A 200 -2.64 11.43 6.13
C VAL A 200 -2.58 10.61 7.41
N VAL A 201 -2.01 9.41 7.37
CA VAL A 201 -1.83 8.55 8.56
C VAL A 201 -1.03 9.28 9.64
N HIS A 202 0.10 9.88 9.27
CA HIS A 202 0.96 10.62 10.19
C HIS A 202 0.24 11.79 10.87
N ASN A 203 -0.43 12.63 10.07
CA ASN A 203 -1.12 13.82 10.54
C ASN A 203 -2.35 13.46 11.38
N PHE A 204 -3.09 12.41 11.00
CA PHE A 204 -4.20 11.89 11.79
C PHE A 204 -3.73 11.40 13.17
N CYS A 205 -2.63 10.63 13.23
CA CYS A 205 -2.08 10.15 14.51
C CYS A 205 -1.65 11.32 15.41
N ALA A 206 -1.01 12.37 14.85
CA ALA A 206 -0.66 13.57 15.59
C ALA A 206 -1.88 14.32 16.14
N MET A 207 -2.95 14.43 15.33
CA MET A 207 -4.22 15.03 15.74
C MET A 207 -4.88 14.21 16.86
N MET A 208 -4.98 12.88 16.72
CA MET A 208 -5.52 12.00 17.74
C MET A 208 -4.73 12.09 19.05
N ARG A 209 -3.39 12.09 18.98
CA ARG A 209 -2.51 12.27 20.16
C ARG A 209 -2.82 13.58 20.89
N SER A 210 -3.00 14.68 20.15
CA SER A 210 -3.37 15.98 20.72
C SER A 210 -4.74 15.92 21.43
N ARG A 211 -5.76 15.32 20.79
CA ARG A 211 -7.08 15.14 21.40
C ARG A 211 -7.06 14.24 22.63
N MET A 212 -6.31 13.14 22.57
CA MET A 212 -6.24 12.15 23.63
C MET A 212 -5.48 12.65 24.87
N SER A 213 -4.56 13.61 24.68
CA SER A 213 -3.77 14.24 25.75
C SER A 213 -4.33 15.57 26.27
N ASP A 214 -5.40 16.11 25.67
CA ASP A 214 -6.01 17.37 26.09
C ASP A 214 -6.54 17.26 27.55
N PRO A 215 -6.02 18.08 28.50
CA PRO A 215 -6.43 18.01 29.90
C PRO A 215 -7.92 18.22 30.12
N ARG A 216 -8.59 18.97 29.24
CA ARG A 216 -10.03 19.25 29.32
C ARG A 216 -10.87 18.00 29.02
N LEU A 217 -10.31 17.05 28.27
CA LEU A 217 -10.97 15.81 27.85
C LEU A 217 -10.55 14.61 28.72
N LYS A 218 -9.75 14.81 29.77
CA LYS A 218 -9.19 13.73 30.59
C LYS A 218 -10.24 12.77 31.17
N ASN A 219 -11.39 13.32 31.59
CA ASN A 219 -12.47 12.55 32.21
C ASN A 219 -13.66 12.33 31.26
N MET A 220 -13.49 12.60 29.97
CA MET A 220 -14.53 12.44 28.96
C MET A 220 -14.22 11.26 28.05
N GLU A 221 -15.26 10.50 27.69
CA GLU A 221 -15.16 9.58 26.58
C GLU A 221 -15.14 10.38 25.28
N ILE A 222 -14.10 10.16 24.48
CA ILE A 222 -13.95 10.79 23.17
C ILE A 222 -14.63 9.89 22.13
N VAL A 223 -15.48 10.48 21.30
CA VAL A 223 -16.17 9.80 20.21
C VAL A 223 -15.70 10.38 18.88
N TYR A 224 -14.94 9.60 18.12
CA TYR A 224 -14.60 9.94 16.74
C TYR A 224 -15.74 9.48 15.84
N TYR A 225 -16.45 10.39 15.18
CA TYR A 225 -17.51 10.01 14.25
C TYR A 225 -17.06 10.10 12.79
N SER A 226 -17.66 9.27 11.93
CA SER A 226 -17.46 9.31 10.48
C SER A 226 -18.74 9.58 9.72
N ASP A 227 -18.64 9.93 8.44
CA ASP A 227 -19.77 9.80 7.52
C ASP A 227 -20.20 8.31 7.40
N ASN A 228 -21.39 8.08 6.87
CA ASN A 228 -21.96 6.75 6.69
C ASN A 228 -21.70 6.13 5.30
N ALA A 229 -20.92 6.76 4.42
CA ALA A 229 -20.37 6.06 3.26
C ALA A 229 -19.44 4.91 3.69
N VAL A 230 -19.55 3.73 3.09
CA VAL A 230 -18.77 2.54 3.52
C VAL A 230 -17.28 2.74 3.33
N GLU A 231 -16.89 3.47 2.29
CA GLU A 231 -15.53 3.87 1.97
C GLU A 231 -14.93 4.73 3.09
N ILE A 232 -15.71 5.70 3.58
CA ILE A 232 -15.32 6.60 4.66
C ILE A 232 -15.24 5.86 5.99
N ARG A 233 -16.19 4.96 6.29
CA ARG A 233 -16.11 4.09 7.48
C ARG A 233 -14.87 3.19 7.44
N THR A 234 -14.57 2.62 6.28
CA THR A 234 -13.40 1.75 6.07
C THR A 234 -12.10 2.53 6.28
N ASN A 235 -11.97 3.72 5.69
CA ASN A 235 -10.81 4.59 5.91
C ASN A 235 -10.70 5.08 7.35
N THR A 236 -11.81 5.37 8.02
CA THR A 236 -11.82 5.76 9.43
C THR A 236 -11.33 4.62 10.32
N ALA A 237 -11.82 3.40 10.11
CA ALA A 237 -11.37 2.23 10.86
C ALA A 237 -9.87 1.95 10.63
N PHE A 238 -9.39 2.12 9.40
CA PHE A 238 -7.96 2.05 9.09
C PHE A 238 -7.15 3.12 9.85
N LEU A 239 -7.54 4.39 9.81
CA LEU A 239 -6.86 5.48 10.51
C LEU A 239 -6.81 5.27 12.03
N LEU A 240 -7.95 4.89 12.63
CA LEU A 240 -8.02 4.57 14.05
C LEU A 240 -7.14 3.36 14.40
N GLY A 241 -7.12 2.33 13.55
CA GLY A 241 -6.19 1.19 13.68
C GLY A 241 -4.72 1.63 13.63
N CYS A 242 -4.36 2.51 12.69
CA CYS A 242 -3.03 3.10 12.61
C CYS A 242 -2.67 3.87 13.88
N PHE A 243 -3.57 4.69 14.41
CA PHE A 243 -3.36 5.39 15.69
C PHE A 243 -3.10 4.41 16.84
N LEU A 244 -3.88 3.32 16.95
CA LEU A 244 -3.66 2.31 17.98
C LEU A 244 -2.28 1.64 17.87
N MET A 245 -1.76 1.42 16.66
CA MET A 245 -0.42 0.87 16.49
C MET A 245 0.67 1.91 16.79
N VAL A 246 0.57 3.09 16.20
CA VAL A 246 1.60 4.13 16.23
C VAL A 246 1.73 4.76 17.62
N ASP A 247 0.62 5.01 18.30
CA ASP A 247 0.58 5.76 19.55
C ASP A 247 0.27 4.89 20.77
N CYS A 248 -0.45 3.79 20.61
CA CYS A 248 -0.80 2.89 21.72
C CYS A 248 0.03 1.58 21.74
N GLY A 249 0.97 1.41 20.80
CA GLY A 249 1.87 0.25 20.76
C GLY A 249 1.16 -1.08 20.52
N LYS A 250 -0.03 -1.06 19.92
CA LYS A 250 -0.79 -2.28 19.62
C LYS A 250 -0.20 -3.02 18.43
N THR A 251 -0.27 -4.35 18.46
CA THR A 251 -0.03 -5.18 17.26
C THR A 251 -1.16 -4.97 16.24
N PRO A 252 -0.99 -5.29 14.94
CA PRO A 252 -2.05 -5.19 13.93
C PRO A 252 -3.36 -5.87 14.33
N GLU A 253 -3.29 -7.08 14.89
CA GLU A 253 -4.45 -7.86 15.33
C GLU A 253 -5.20 -7.14 16.46
N GLN A 254 -4.48 -6.69 17.48
CA GLN A 254 -5.04 -5.91 18.59
C GLN A 254 -5.65 -4.58 18.13
N ALA A 255 -5.04 -3.91 17.15
CA ALA A 255 -5.57 -2.67 16.59
C ALA A 255 -6.84 -2.88 15.76
N TRP A 256 -6.94 -4.04 15.09
CA TRP A 256 -8.11 -4.41 14.29
C TRP A 256 -9.27 -5.01 15.12
N GLN A 257 -8.96 -5.63 16.25
CA GLN A 257 -9.93 -6.38 17.06
C GLN A 257 -11.23 -5.62 17.40
N PRO A 258 -11.22 -4.32 17.77
CA PRO A 258 -12.45 -3.59 18.05
C PRO A 258 -13.40 -3.52 16.84
N PHE A 259 -12.84 -3.52 15.63
CA PHE A 259 -13.58 -3.41 14.38
C PHE A 259 -13.99 -4.78 13.82
N SER A 260 -13.18 -5.83 14.02
CA SER A 260 -13.50 -7.18 13.53
C SER A 260 -14.77 -7.77 14.14
N ASN A 261 -15.12 -7.31 15.34
CA ASN A 261 -16.32 -7.71 16.08
C ASN A 261 -17.59 -7.07 15.53
N ILE A 262 -17.48 -6.10 14.61
CA ILE A 262 -18.61 -5.43 13.99
C ILE A 262 -19.04 -6.25 12.76
N GLY A 263 -20.25 -6.78 12.80
CA GLY A 263 -20.85 -7.57 11.73
C GLY A 263 -21.73 -6.73 10.82
N PRO A 264 -22.20 -7.31 9.70
CA PRO A 264 -23.21 -6.70 8.84
C PRO A 264 -24.41 -6.20 9.65
N GLY A 265 -24.91 -5.01 9.27
CA GLY A 265 -26.11 -4.46 9.86
C GLY A 265 -27.38 -5.05 9.25
N LYS A 266 -28.52 -4.40 9.52
CA LYS A 266 -29.74 -4.65 8.75
C LYS A 266 -29.55 -4.18 7.31
N ALA A 267 -30.43 -4.60 6.39
CA ALA A 267 -30.34 -4.27 4.96
C ALA A 267 -30.11 -2.77 4.70
N GLN A 268 -30.75 -1.89 5.47
CA GLN A 268 -30.60 -0.43 5.36
C GLN A 268 -29.28 0.14 5.89
N ASP A 269 -28.60 -0.56 6.80
CA ASP A 269 -27.32 -0.14 7.39
C ASP A 269 -26.13 -0.64 6.56
N GLY A 270 -26.32 -1.71 5.78
CA GLY A 270 -25.29 -2.29 4.91
C GLY A 270 -24.16 -2.98 5.68
N ILE A 271 -23.03 -3.20 4.99
CA ILE A 271 -21.82 -3.75 5.59
C ILE A 271 -21.03 -2.65 6.32
N PRO A 272 -20.40 -2.93 7.48
CA PRO A 272 -19.66 -1.91 8.22
C PRO A 272 -18.43 -1.40 7.46
N PHE A 273 -17.65 -2.33 6.91
CA PHE A 273 -16.38 -2.08 6.25
C PHE A 273 -16.29 -2.92 4.97
N GLU A 274 -15.58 -2.40 3.99
CA GLU A 274 -15.34 -3.03 2.69
C GLU A 274 -13.84 -3.24 2.48
N THR A 275 -13.46 -4.11 1.56
CA THR A 275 -12.06 -4.29 1.17
C THR A 275 -11.60 -3.22 0.16
N TYR A 276 -10.32 -2.85 0.19
CA TYR A 276 -9.77 -1.88 -0.75
C TYR A 276 -9.65 -2.45 -2.17
N HIS A 277 -10.11 -1.67 -3.14
CA HIS A 277 -9.96 -1.92 -4.57
C HIS A 277 -8.56 -1.49 -5.04
N ASP A 278 -8.07 -2.06 -6.14
CA ASP A 278 -6.92 -1.49 -6.85
C ASP A 278 -7.32 -0.27 -7.69
N ALA A 279 -6.33 0.38 -8.31
CA ALA A 279 -6.52 1.62 -9.06
C ALA A 279 -7.17 1.45 -10.46
N THR A 280 -8.05 0.45 -10.66
CA THR A 280 -8.72 0.20 -11.95
C THR A 280 -10.22 0.44 -11.87
N TYR A 281 -10.89 0.51 -13.03
CA TYR A 281 -12.36 0.42 -13.14
C TYR A 281 -12.85 -1.02 -13.33
N CYS A 282 -11.94 -1.99 -13.31
CA CYS A 282 -12.32 -3.39 -13.44
C CYS A 282 -13.11 -3.86 -12.23
N GLN A 283 -13.79 -5.00 -12.38
CA GLN A 283 -14.42 -5.66 -11.25
C GLN A 283 -13.37 -6.01 -10.19
N LYS A 284 -13.73 -5.85 -8.91
CA LYS A 284 -12.88 -6.20 -7.78
C LYS A 284 -12.63 -7.71 -7.73
N GLU A 285 -11.54 -8.17 -8.33
CA GLU A 285 -11.10 -9.57 -8.27
C GLU A 285 -10.28 -9.88 -7.02
N TYR A 286 -9.65 -8.86 -6.43
CA TYR A 286 -8.91 -8.97 -5.17
C TYR A 286 -9.27 -7.80 -4.25
N GLY A 287 -9.55 -8.11 -2.99
CA GLY A 287 -9.90 -7.13 -1.96
C GLY A 287 -8.85 -7.11 -0.86
N LEU A 288 -8.04 -6.03 -0.81
CA LEU A 288 -7.04 -5.87 0.24
C LEU A 288 -7.71 -5.43 1.55
N THR A 289 -7.43 -6.13 2.65
CA THR A 289 -8.11 -5.87 3.93
C THR A 289 -7.45 -4.75 4.72
N ILE A 290 -8.18 -4.12 5.65
CA ILE A 290 -7.61 -3.17 6.62
C ILE A 290 -6.47 -3.84 7.41
N LEU A 291 -6.67 -5.08 7.87
CA LEU A 291 -5.64 -5.81 8.62
C LEU A 291 -4.36 -5.99 7.81
N SER A 292 -4.46 -6.28 6.52
CA SER A 292 -3.31 -6.38 5.62
C SER A 292 -2.52 -5.05 5.55
N CYS A 293 -3.23 -3.93 5.45
CA CYS A 293 -2.64 -2.58 5.49
C CYS A 293 -1.95 -2.29 6.83
N LEU A 294 -2.59 -2.63 7.95
CA LEU A 294 -2.02 -2.48 9.29
C LEU A 294 -0.74 -3.32 9.47
N LYS A 295 -0.75 -4.57 8.99
CA LYS A 295 0.45 -5.44 9.01
C LYS A 295 1.59 -4.87 8.18
N GLY A 296 1.30 -4.35 6.99
CA GLY A 296 2.29 -3.68 6.14
C GLY A 296 2.94 -2.49 6.84
N LEU A 297 2.14 -1.59 7.43
CA LEU A 297 2.65 -0.45 8.21
C LEU A 297 3.47 -0.91 9.43
N HIS A 298 2.97 -1.88 10.19
CA HIS A 298 3.67 -2.39 11.37
C HIS A 298 5.04 -3.00 11.01
N LYS A 299 5.10 -3.76 9.91
CA LYS A 299 6.35 -4.32 9.40
C LYS A 299 7.31 -3.23 8.94
N ALA A 300 6.82 -2.19 8.26
CA ALA A 300 7.62 -1.04 7.86
C ALA A 300 8.19 -0.27 9.07
N MET A 301 7.42 -0.12 10.15
CA MET A 301 7.90 0.44 11.42
C MET A 301 9.01 -0.42 12.04
N ALA A 302 8.82 -1.74 12.08
CA ALA A 302 9.80 -2.69 12.61
C ALA A 302 11.12 -2.70 11.81
N LEU A 303 11.04 -2.45 10.49
CA LEU A 303 12.20 -2.33 9.60
C LEU A 303 12.82 -0.91 9.60
N GLY A 304 12.25 0.04 10.36
CA GLY A 304 12.73 1.42 10.43
C GLY A 304 12.44 2.25 9.18
N TRP A 305 11.52 1.83 8.32
CA TRP A 305 11.14 2.57 7.11
C TRP A 305 10.22 3.76 7.41
N TYR A 306 9.50 3.69 8.53
CA TYR A 306 8.68 4.77 9.05
C TYR A 306 8.88 4.93 10.54
N SER A 307 8.96 6.18 10.99
CA SER A 307 8.85 6.55 12.40
C SER A 307 8.19 7.91 12.52
N VAL A 308 7.45 8.13 13.62
CA VAL A 308 6.80 9.43 13.88
C VAL A 308 7.82 10.57 13.95
N LYS A 309 9.04 10.32 14.44
CA LYS A 309 10.06 11.37 14.56
C LYS A 309 10.82 11.64 13.27
N GLY A 310 10.97 10.63 12.41
CA GLY A 310 11.79 10.72 11.20
C GLY A 310 11.01 11.00 9.92
N PHE A 311 9.68 11.01 9.96
CA PHE A 311 8.85 11.24 8.78
C PHE A 311 8.56 12.73 8.59
N ASP A 312 8.87 13.25 7.41
CA ASP A 312 8.53 14.61 6.99
C ASP A 312 7.32 14.59 6.05
N SER A 313 6.18 15.03 6.56
CA SER A 313 4.92 15.11 5.81
C SER A 313 4.98 16.14 4.68
N ALA A 314 5.74 17.23 4.83
CA ALA A 314 5.87 18.26 3.81
C ALA A 314 6.73 17.77 2.65
N ASP A 315 7.86 17.12 2.94
CA ASP A 315 8.70 16.48 1.90
C ASP A 315 7.92 15.39 1.16
N TYR A 316 7.18 14.55 1.89
CA TYR A 316 6.31 13.53 1.27
C TYR A 316 5.32 14.15 0.28
N LEU A 317 4.60 15.20 0.68
CA LEU A 317 3.59 15.84 -0.16
C LEU A 317 4.20 16.56 -1.36
N LEU A 318 5.41 17.11 -1.21
CA LEU A 318 6.17 17.71 -2.31
C LEU A 318 6.54 16.65 -3.36
N LEU A 319 7.01 15.47 -2.93
CA LEU A 319 7.35 14.37 -3.85
C LEU A 319 6.11 13.76 -4.50
N ASP A 320 4.98 13.67 -3.79
CA ASP A 320 3.69 13.20 -4.31
C ASP A 320 3.10 14.16 -5.37
N ASP A 321 3.48 15.44 -5.36
CA ASP A 321 2.97 16.43 -6.30
C ASP A 321 3.40 16.09 -7.75
N PRO A 322 2.44 15.87 -8.67
CA PRO A 322 2.78 15.57 -10.06
C PRO A 322 3.33 16.76 -10.85
N SER A 323 3.20 17.98 -10.33
CA SER A 323 3.89 19.16 -10.84
C SER A 323 5.37 19.21 -10.44
N PHE A 324 5.79 18.37 -9.49
CA PHE A 324 7.16 18.32 -8.98
C PHE A 324 7.91 17.03 -9.26
N ALA A 325 7.40 15.86 -8.89
CA ALA A 325 8.14 14.60 -9.11
C ALA A 325 7.24 13.38 -9.35
N ASP A 326 6.02 13.35 -8.83
CA ASP A 326 5.17 12.13 -8.81
C ASP A 326 5.99 10.90 -8.39
N MET A 327 6.69 11.04 -7.27
CA MET A 327 7.67 10.09 -6.76
C MET A 327 7.44 9.83 -5.28
N HIS A 328 7.79 8.63 -4.82
CA HIS A 328 7.86 8.33 -3.40
C HIS A 328 9.11 7.52 -3.09
N VAL A 329 9.78 7.83 -1.98
CA VAL A 329 10.76 6.94 -1.35
C VAL A 329 9.97 5.86 -0.60
N LEU A 330 10.01 4.62 -1.08
CA LEU A 330 9.20 3.52 -0.56
C LEU A 330 9.81 2.87 0.69
N CYS A 331 11.14 2.81 0.70
CA CYS A 331 11.97 2.35 1.80
C CYS A 331 13.41 2.87 1.56
N PRO A 332 14.38 2.64 2.47
CA PRO A 332 15.75 3.08 2.27
C PRO A 332 16.36 2.65 0.92
N LYS A 333 15.97 1.49 0.39
CA LYS A 333 16.54 0.93 -0.85
C LYS A 333 15.85 1.40 -2.15
N PHE A 334 14.59 1.82 -2.10
CA PHE A 334 13.80 2.08 -3.30
C PHE A 334 13.11 3.44 -3.32
N ALA A 335 13.10 4.04 -4.50
CA ALA A 335 12.13 5.05 -4.89
C ALA A 335 11.30 4.55 -6.07
N ALA A 336 10.01 4.92 -6.11
CA ALA A 336 9.13 4.67 -7.25
C ALA A 336 8.63 6.00 -7.79
N PHE A 337 8.64 6.16 -9.11
CA PHE A 337 8.28 7.42 -9.75
C PHE A 337 7.60 7.21 -11.09
N LYS A 338 6.92 8.26 -11.58
CA LYS A 338 6.30 8.27 -12.89
C LYS A 338 7.34 8.35 -14.02
N GLY A 339 7.11 7.58 -15.08
CA GLY A 339 8.02 7.49 -16.22
C GLY A 339 8.29 8.85 -16.87
N PRO A 340 9.57 9.24 -17.05
CA PRO A 340 9.94 10.47 -17.77
C PRO A 340 9.47 10.43 -19.22
N SER A 341 9.18 11.61 -19.76
CA SER A 341 8.97 11.81 -21.20
C SER A 341 10.26 12.28 -21.87
N LYS A 342 10.42 11.97 -23.17
CA LYS A 342 11.52 12.48 -24.01
C LYS A 342 11.67 14.00 -23.94
N VAL A 343 10.54 14.69 -23.98
CA VAL A 343 10.46 16.16 -24.00
C VAL A 343 9.42 16.62 -22.99
N LYS A 344 9.62 17.84 -22.48
CA LYS A 344 8.66 18.52 -21.62
C LYS A 344 7.41 18.83 -22.46
N LYS A 345 6.28 18.22 -22.11
CA LYS A 345 4.98 18.39 -22.76
C LYS A 345 3.99 18.92 -21.74
N LYS A 346 3.17 19.89 -22.15
CA LYS A 346 2.04 20.33 -21.34
C LYS A 346 1.02 19.19 -21.26
N LEU A 347 0.73 18.72 -20.05
CA LEU A 347 -0.36 17.77 -19.83
C LEU A 347 -1.68 18.51 -19.67
N MET A 348 -1.64 19.68 -19.03
CA MET A 348 -2.77 20.57 -18.72
C MET A 348 -2.24 21.92 -18.21
N GLU A 349 -3.12 22.86 -17.86
CA GLU A 349 -2.72 24.17 -17.36
C GLU A 349 -1.84 24.04 -16.11
N GLY A 350 -0.64 24.65 -16.14
CA GLY A 350 0.34 24.59 -15.05
C GLY A 350 1.06 23.25 -14.83
N ILE A 351 0.74 22.16 -15.55
CA ILE A 351 1.34 20.84 -15.33
C ILE A 351 2.03 20.33 -16.59
N PHE A 352 3.28 19.90 -16.42
CA PHE A 352 4.14 19.42 -17.50
C PHE A 352 4.69 18.04 -17.20
N THR A 353 5.00 17.27 -18.24
CA THR A 353 5.78 16.05 -18.10
C THR A 353 7.22 16.37 -17.68
N PHE A 354 7.80 15.49 -16.88
CA PHE A 354 9.19 15.55 -16.50
C PHE A 354 10.05 14.81 -17.52
N THR A 355 11.23 15.36 -17.78
CA THR A 355 12.30 14.67 -18.53
C THR A 355 13.36 14.17 -17.54
N PRO A 356 14.26 13.26 -17.94
CA PRO A 356 15.32 12.78 -17.06
C PRO A 356 16.16 13.91 -16.44
N GLN A 357 16.40 15.01 -17.17
CA GLN A 357 17.11 16.19 -16.66
C GLN A 357 16.46 16.84 -15.44
N HIS A 358 15.13 16.79 -15.35
CA HIS A 358 14.43 17.38 -14.22
C HIS A 358 14.59 16.53 -12.95
N TYR A 359 14.75 15.21 -13.09
CA TYR A 359 14.92 14.30 -11.94
C TYR A 359 16.36 14.28 -11.40
N GLY A 360 17.37 14.52 -12.24
CA GLY A 360 18.79 14.34 -11.87
C GLY A 360 19.21 14.98 -10.54
N PRO A 361 18.97 16.28 -10.31
CA PRO A 361 19.32 16.94 -9.04
C PRO A 361 18.62 16.31 -7.83
N LEU A 362 17.31 16.06 -7.95
CA LEU A 362 16.51 15.43 -6.90
C LEU A 362 16.99 14.01 -6.60
N PHE A 363 17.37 13.24 -7.63
CA PHE A 363 17.85 11.88 -7.47
C PHE A 363 19.16 11.85 -6.69
N LYS A 364 20.10 12.76 -6.98
CA LYS A 364 21.33 12.90 -6.19
C LYS A 364 21.06 13.27 -4.74
N GLU A 365 20.17 14.25 -4.50
CA GLU A 365 19.77 14.66 -3.15
C GLU A 365 19.13 13.51 -2.36
N ARG A 366 18.35 12.68 -3.04
CA ARG A 366 17.69 11.49 -2.48
C ARG A 366 18.57 10.24 -2.59
N GLY A 367 19.89 10.35 -2.81
CA GLY A 367 20.84 9.23 -2.78
C GLY A 367 20.55 8.11 -3.80
N ILE A 368 19.87 8.44 -4.90
CA ILE A 368 19.58 7.53 -6.00
C ILE A 368 20.81 7.48 -6.92
N THR A 369 21.28 6.25 -7.16
CA THR A 369 22.49 5.96 -7.96
C THR A 369 22.19 5.06 -9.14
N SER A 370 21.00 4.43 -9.19
CA SER A 370 20.59 3.56 -10.28
C SER A 370 19.11 3.75 -10.64
N VAL A 371 18.81 3.69 -11.93
CA VAL A 371 17.46 3.80 -12.48
C VAL A 371 17.11 2.51 -13.22
N VAL A 372 15.94 1.94 -12.91
CA VAL A 372 15.39 0.78 -13.61
C VAL A 372 14.12 1.18 -14.35
N ARG A 373 14.14 1.02 -15.68
CA ARG A 373 13.00 1.27 -16.58
C ARG A 373 12.32 -0.05 -16.94
N LEU A 374 11.01 -0.10 -16.71
CA LEU A 374 10.18 -1.30 -16.93
C LEU A 374 9.23 -1.18 -18.14
N ASN A 375 9.20 -0.03 -18.78
CA ASN A 375 8.36 0.27 -19.94
C ASN A 375 9.21 0.59 -21.18
N GLU A 376 8.53 0.88 -22.28
CA GLU A 376 9.14 1.23 -23.55
C GLU A 376 10.14 2.39 -23.38
N PRO A 377 11.26 2.39 -24.13
CA PRO A 377 12.29 3.42 -24.05
C PRO A 377 11.83 4.75 -24.66
N ILE A 378 10.97 5.47 -23.94
CA ILE A 378 10.36 6.74 -24.36
C ILE A 378 11.24 7.97 -24.05
N TYR A 379 12.45 7.77 -23.52
CA TYR A 379 13.47 8.80 -23.29
C TYR A 379 14.87 8.17 -23.46
N ASP A 380 15.90 8.99 -23.62
CA ASP A 380 17.28 8.53 -23.73
C ASP A 380 17.90 8.29 -22.35
N GLU A 381 18.26 7.04 -22.05
CA GLU A 381 18.91 6.63 -20.80
C GLU A 381 20.26 7.32 -20.55
N ASN A 382 20.97 7.71 -21.61
CA ASN A 382 22.28 8.34 -21.50
C ASN A 382 22.24 9.65 -20.71
N VAL A 383 21.07 10.28 -20.62
CA VAL A 383 20.88 11.48 -19.79
C VAL A 383 21.11 11.17 -18.31
N PHE A 384 20.62 10.04 -17.80
CA PHE A 384 20.89 9.62 -16.42
C PHE A 384 22.33 9.17 -16.23
N VAL A 385 22.89 8.46 -17.22
CA VAL A 385 24.29 8.02 -17.22
C VAL A 385 25.25 9.20 -17.14
N GLN A 386 25.03 10.25 -17.94
CA GLN A 386 25.82 11.48 -17.90
C GLN A 386 25.71 12.23 -16.56
N MET A 387 24.64 11.99 -15.80
CA MET A 387 24.47 12.55 -14.45
C MET A 387 25.12 11.68 -13.37
N GLY A 388 25.75 10.56 -13.73
CA GLY A 388 26.45 9.65 -12.82
C GLY A 388 25.56 8.58 -12.21
N MET A 389 24.45 8.22 -12.88
CA MET A 389 23.57 7.14 -12.44
C MET A 389 23.62 5.96 -13.40
N SER A 390 23.66 4.74 -12.87
CA SER A 390 23.46 3.52 -13.66
C SER A 390 22.04 3.48 -14.21
N HIS A 391 21.86 2.90 -15.39
CA HIS A 391 20.54 2.73 -15.99
C HIS A 391 20.36 1.31 -16.53
N HIS A 392 19.19 0.73 -16.28
CA HIS A 392 18.87 -0.64 -16.67
C HIS A 392 17.48 -0.76 -17.27
N ASP A 393 17.40 -1.41 -18.44
CA ASP A 393 16.14 -1.76 -19.09
C ASP A 393 15.71 -3.19 -18.76
N LEU A 394 14.56 -3.30 -18.09
CA LEU A 394 13.90 -4.56 -17.74
C LEU A 394 12.44 -4.51 -18.20
N TYR A 395 12.26 -4.36 -19.51
CA TYR A 395 10.94 -4.26 -20.15
C TYR A 395 10.10 -5.53 -19.95
N PHE A 396 8.83 -5.32 -19.59
CA PHE A 396 7.74 -6.28 -19.77
C PHE A 396 6.41 -5.54 -19.94
N ASP A 397 5.45 -6.21 -20.58
CA ASP A 397 4.18 -5.61 -21.00
C ASP A 397 3.36 -5.07 -19.83
N ASP A 398 2.63 -3.99 -20.06
CA ASP A 398 1.88 -3.32 -18.99
C ASP A 398 0.78 -4.21 -18.40
N CYS A 399 0.57 -4.11 -17.08
CA CYS A 399 -0.39 -4.92 -16.33
C CYS A 399 -0.22 -6.46 -16.48
N THR A 400 0.93 -6.95 -16.98
CA THR A 400 1.28 -8.38 -17.03
C THR A 400 2.21 -8.80 -15.89
N GLU A 401 2.63 -10.08 -15.90
CA GLU A 401 3.49 -10.70 -14.90
C GLU A 401 4.94 -10.76 -15.41
N PRO A 402 5.95 -10.44 -14.57
CA PRO A 402 7.35 -10.53 -14.95
C PRO A 402 7.79 -12.00 -15.09
N SER A 403 8.66 -12.28 -16.07
CA SER A 403 9.27 -13.61 -16.20
C SER A 403 10.30 -13.89 -15.09
N PRO A 404 10.54 -15.17 -14.73
CA PRO A 404 11.57 -15.52 -13.75
C PRO A 404 12.96 -14.95 -14.09
N ASP A 405 13.36 -14.95 -15.37
CA ASP A 405 14.65 -14.41 -15.81
C ASP A 405 14.74 -12.88 -15.60
N LEU A 406 13.63 -12.16 -15.84
CA LEU A 406 13.56 -10.73 -15.57
C LEU A 406 13.70 -10.46 -14.07
N LEU A 407 13.02 -11.24 -13.23
CA LEU A 407 13.11 -11.14 -11.78
C LEU A 407 14.52 -11.41 -11.26
N GLN A 408 15.19 -12.44 -11.78
CA GLN A 408 16.56 -12.76 -11.40
C GLN A 408 17.51 -11.60 -11.73
N ARG A 409 17.37 -11.01 -12.94
CA ARG A 409 18.16 -9.82 -13.32
C ARG A 409 17.84 -8.62 -12.44
N PHE A 410 16.57 -8.37 -12.14
CA PHE A 410 16.16 -7.29 -11.23
C PHE A 410 16.81 -7.44 -9.86
N PHE A 411 16.75 -8.64 -9.26
CA PHE A 411 17.39 -8.90 -7.97
C PHE A 411 18.90 -8.69 -8.03
N ALA A 412 19.58 -9.23 -9.04
CA ALA A 412 21.03 -9.04 -9.21
C ALA A 412 21.42 -7.56 -9.30
N ILE A 413 20.66 -6.75 -10.07
CA ILE A 413 20.89 -5.31 -10.19
C ILE A 413 20.73 -4.62 -8.83
N VAL A 414 19.61 -4.86 -8.14
CA VAL A 414 19.31 -4.18 -6.87
C VAL A 414 20.28 -4.59 -5.76
N GLU A 415 20.66 -5.88 -5.71
CA GLU A 415 21.60 -6.44 -4.73
C GLU A 415 23.02 -5.91 -4.93
N ALA A 416 23.46 -5.69 -6.17
CA ALA A 416 24.77 -5.14 -6.49
C ALA A 416 24.87 -3.62 -6.25
N GLU A 417 23.75 -2.91 -6.28
CA GLU A 417 23.74 -1.46 -6.13
C GLU A 417 23.96 -1.03 -4.66
N PRO A 418 24.97 -0.21 -4.33
CA PRO A 418 25.15 0.29 -2.96
C PRO A 418 24.12 1.37 -2.59
N GLY A 419 23.72 2.21 -3.54
CA GLY A 419 22.78 3.30 -3.31
C GLY A 419 21.31 2.91 -3.50
N ARG A 420 20.46 3.94 -3.57
CA ARG A 420 19.02 3.78 -3.78
C ARG A 420 18.72 3.54 -5.26
N VAL A 421 17.80 2.61 -5.53
CA VAL A 421 17.34 2.30 -6.88
C VAL A 421 16.00 3.00 -7.12
N ALA A 422 15.93 3.83 -8.16
CA ALA A 422 14.68 4.41 -8.63
C ALA A 422 14.07 3.53 -9.71
N VAL A 423 12.86 3.02 -9.49
CA VAL A 423 12.17 2.12 -10.41
C VAL A 423 10.97 2.83 -11.00
N HIS A 424 10.79 2.75 -12.31
CA HIS A 424 9.59 3.28 -12.96
C HIS A 424 9.07 2.38 -14.08
N CYS A 425 7.78 2.56 -14.36
CA CYS A 425 7.15 2.11 -15.60
C CYS A 425 6.52 3.34 -16.27
N LYS A 426 5.27 3.25 -16.70
CA LYS A 426 4.50 4.41 -17.18
C LYS A 426 4.04 5.31 -16.03
N ALA A 427 3.14 4.81 -15.18
CA ALA A 427 2.63 5.54 -14.00
C ALA A 427 3.49 5.35 -12.75
N GLY A 428 4.39 4.37 -12.75
CA GLY A 428 5.19 4.01 -11.57
C GLY A 428 4.37 3.30 -10.48
N LEU A 429 3.32 2.56 -10.85
CA LEU A 429 2.36 1.94 -9.92
C LEU A 429 2.32 0.41 -10.04
N GLY A 430 1.84 -0.14 -11.17
CA GLY A 430 1.65 -1.59 -11.35
C GLY A 430 2.96 -2.40 -11.40
N ARG A 431 3.64 -2.38 -12.57
CA ARG A 431 4.91 -3.09 -12.79
C ARG A 431 5.97 -2.75 -11.74
N THR A 432 6.13 -1.46 -11.46
CA THR A 432 7.04 -0.94 -10.43
C THR A 432 6.74 -1.52 -9.05
N GLY A 433 5.48 -1.45 -8.61
CA GLY A 433 5.09 -1.95 -7.31
C GLY A 433 5.25 -3.46 -7.19
N THR A 434 4.98 -4.20 -8.27
CA THR A 434 5.14 -5.65 -8.34
C THR A 434 6.58 -6.08 -8.10
N LEU A 435 7.56 -5.49 -8.80
CA LEU A 435 8.97 -5.85 -8.63
C LEU A 435 9.51 -5.48 -7.25
N VAL A 436 9.13 -4.30 -6.75
CA VAL A 436 9.53 -3.86 -5.39
C VAL A 436 8.94 -4.77 -4.32
N ALA A 437 7.67 -5.17 -4.44
CA ALA A 437 7.02 -6.09 -3.51
C ALA A 437 7.70 -7.45 -3.47
N LEU A 438 8.09 -8.01 -4.63
CA LEU A 438 8.84 -9.27 -4.71
C LEU A 438 10.20 -9.18 -4.03
N TYR A 439 10.91 -8.06 -4.18
CA TYR A 439 12.15 -7.83 -3.44
C TYR A 439 11.88 -7.81 -1.93
N TRP A 440 10.80 -7.17 -1.48
CA TRP A 440 10.49 -7.14 -0.05
C TRP A 440 10.11 -8.50 0.53
N MET A 441 9.42 -9.35 -0.24
CA MET A 441 9.22 -10.75 0.14
C MET A 441 10.57 -11.46 0.30
N LYS A 442 11.45 -11.34 -0.69
CA LYS A 442 12.77 -12.00 -0.73
C LYS A 442 13.72 -11.57 0.36
N HIS A 443 13.77 -10.29 0.69
CA HIS A 443 14.79 -9.77 1.60
C HIS A 443 14.27 -9.47 3.01
N PHE A 444 12.99 -9.12 3.14
CA PHE A 444 12.39 -8.70 4.42
C PHE A 444 11.31 -9.67 4.94
N GLY A 445 11.02 -10.75 4.19
CA GLY A 445 10.06 -11.78 4.59
C GLY A 445 8.64 -11.25 4.74
N MET A 446 8.30 -10.18 4.02
CA MET A 446 6.94 -9.65 3.98
C MET A 446 6.03 -10.59 3.19
N THR A 447 4.76 -10.70 3.60
CA THR A 447 3.73 -11.38 2.78
C THR A 447 3.29 -10.50 1.60
N ALA A 448 2.61 -11.09 0.61
CA ALA A 448 2.03 -10.35 -0.51
C ALA A 448 1.09 -9.25 -0.03
N GLU A 449 0.28 -9.56 0.98
CA GLU A 449 -0.67 -8.62 1.55
C GLU A 449 0.01 -7.49 2.32
N GLU A 450 1.07 -7.79 3.07
CA GLU A 450 1.88 -6.79 3.77
C GLU A 450 2.57 -5.86 2.78
N CYS A 451 3.13 -6.40 1.70
CA CYS A 451 3.74 -5.62 0.63
C CYS A 451 2.72 -4.69 -0.04
N MET A 452 1.55 -5.22 -0.43
CA MET A 452 0.47 -4.42 -1.04
C MET A 452 -0.07 -3.36 -0.08
N GLY A 453 -0.24 -3.71 1.19
CA GLY A 453 -0.64 -2.80 2.26
C GLY A 453 0.33 -1.64 2.40
N TRP A 454 1.62 -1.93 2.60
CA TRP A 454 2.64 -0.90 2.77
C TRP A 454 2.79 -0.03 1.52
N ILE A 455 2.93 -0.63 0.34
CA ILE A 455 3.18 0.15 -0.88
C ILE A 455 2.01 1.06 -1.22
N ARG A 456 0.75 0.67 -0.94
CA ARG A 456 -0.41 1.54 -1.16
C ARG A 456 -0.55 2.64 -0.12
N ILE A 457 -0.06 2.42 1.11
CA ILE A 457 0.03 3.49 2.12
C ILE A 457 1.08 4.53 1.68
N VAL A 458 2.24 4.10 1.19
CA VAL A 458 3.29 5.04 0.79
C VAL A 458 3.02 5.67 -0.57
N ARG A 459 2.64 4.87 -1.57
CA ARG A 459 2.34 5.28 -2.94
C ARG A 459 0.99 4.66 -3.38
N PRO A 460 -0.12 5.37 -3.15
CA PRO A 460 -1.46 4.91 -3.51
C PRO A 460 -1.57 4.38 -4.94
N GLY A 461 -2.45 3.39 -5.15
CA GLY A 461 -2.71 2.79 -6.46
C GLY A 461 -1.65 1.79 -6.97
N SER A 462 -0.59 1.54 -6.21
CA SER A 462 0.44 0.55 -6.58
C SER A 462 -0.07 -0.89 -6.58
N VAL A 463 0.51 -1.70 -7.48
CA VAL A 463 0.11 -3.10 -7.80
C VAL A 463 -1.32 -3.20 -8.35
N ILE A 464 -1.45 -3.52 -9.63
CA ILE A 464 -2.68 -3.30 -10.40
C ILE A 464 -3.11 -4.59 -11.11
N GLY A 465 -4.41 -4.86 -11.08
CA GLY A 465 -5.07 -5.93 -11.81
C GLY A 465 -4.51 -7.30 -11.43
N PRO A 466 -4.20 -8.17 -12.42
CA PRO A 466 -3.68 -9.53 -12.22
C PRO A 466 -2.41 -9.62 -11.37
N GLN A 467 -1.66 -8.52 -11.26
CA GLN A 467 -0.41 -8.47 -10.50
C GLN A 467 -0.63 -8.72 -8.99
N GLN A 468 -1.83 -8.43 -8.48
CA GLN A 468 -2.19 -8.71 -7.09
C GLN A 468 -2.24 -10.22 -6.83
N GLN A 469 -2.93 -10.96 -7.69
CA GLN A 469 -3.02 -12.42 -7.60
C GLN A 469 -1.66 -13.07 -7.89
N PHE A 470 -0.89 -12.49 -8.81
CA PHE A 470 0.47 -12.95 -9.08
C PHE A 470 1.34 -12.93 -7.82
N LEU A 471 1.39 -11.81 -7.09
CA LEU A 471 2.15 -11.70 -5.84
C LEU A 471 1.77 -12.79 -4.84
N HIS A 472 0.48 -13.09 -4.69
CA HIS A 472 -0.01 -14.19 -3.85
C HIS A 472 0.48 -15.56 -4.30
N ARG A 473 0.34 -15.85 -5.61
CA ARG A 473 0.74 -17.15 -6.16
C ARG A 473 2.22 -17.43 -5.96
N VAL A 474 3.07 -16.41 -6.08
CA VAL A 474 4.53 -16.58 -5.99
C VAL A 474 5.10 -16.30 -4.61
N GLU A 475 4.29 -15.93 -3.62
CA GLU A 475 4.77 -15.61 -2.26
C GLU A 475 5.61 -16.75 -1.69
N HIS A 476 5.15 -18.00 -1.81
CA HIS A 476 5.86 -19.17 -1.29
C HIS A 476 7.23 -19.41 -1.94
N LEU A 477 7.44 -18.92 -3.17
CA LEU A 477 8.72 -19.05 -3.89
C LEU A 477 9.73 -17.99 -3.44
N TYR A 478 9.26 -16.78 -3.14
CA TYR A 478 10.13 -15.64 -2.90
C TYR A 478 10.20 -15.22 -1.44
N ARG A 479 9.23 -15.54 -0.57
CA ARG A 479 9.23 -15.03 0.80
C ARG A 479 10.32 -15.68 1.64
N LYS A 480 11.25 -14.87 2.18
CA LYS A 480 12.27 -15.32 3.12
C LYS A 480 11.63 -15.99 4.34
N GLY A 481 12.13 -17.17 4.69
CA GLY A 481 11.62 -17.95 5.83
C GLY A 481 10.31 -18.70 5.54
N ALA A 482 9.96 -18.89 4.26
CA ALA A 482 8.84 -19.75 3.85
C ALA A 482 9.19 -21.25 3.74
N GLU A 483 10.46 -21.63 4.00
CA GLU A 483 10.90 -23.03 4.01
C GLU A 483 10.12 -23.81 5.08
N GLY A 484 9.14 -24.60 4.65
CA GLY A 484 8.27 -25.42 5.51
C GLY A 484 6.76 -25.23 5.33
N SER A 485 6.30 -24.21 4.59
CA SER A 485 4.88 -24.04 4.26
C SER A 485 4.57 -24.55 2.84
N SER A 486 4.57 -25.87 2.66
CA SER A 486 3.87 -26.51 1.54
C SER A 486 2.35 -26.53 1.82
N GLY A 487 1.75 -25.35 1.85
CA GLY A 487 0.29 -25.17 1.91
C GLY A 487 -0.29 -25.27 0.50
N GLY A 488 -1.17 -26.24 0.29
CA GLY A 488 -1.70 -26.66 -1.01
C GLY A 488 -2.10 -25.52 -1.95
N GLU A 489 -1.65 -25.66 -3.19
CA GLU A 489 -1.97 -24.85 -4.34
C GLU A 489 -3.50 -24.75 -4.52
N LYS A 490 -4.10 -23.64 -4.08
CA LYS A 490 -5.38 -23.23 -4.67
C LYS A 490 -5.03 -22.62 -6.02
N VAL A 491 -5.17 -23.43 -7.06
CA VAL A 491 -5.10 -22.99 -8.46
C VAL A 491 -6.13 -21.89 -8.66
N HIS A 492 -5.70 -20.64 -8.51
CA HIS A 492 -6.47 -19.50 -8.96
C HIS A 492 -6.46 -19.53 -10.49
N PRO A 493 -7.62 -19.40 -11.15
CA PRO A 493 -7.68 -19.44 -12.61
C PRO A 493 -6.72 -18.40 -13.18
N LYS A 494 -5.97 -18.80 -14.23
CA LYS A 494 -5.17 -17.85 -15.01
C LYS A 494 -6.09 -16.71 -15.43
N SER A 495 -5.73 -15.48 -15.08
CA SER A 495 -6.51 -14.29 -15.42
C SER A 495 -6.77 -14.28 -16.93
N SER A 496 -8.03 -14.17 -17.35
CA SER A 496 -8.44 -14.15 -18.76
C SER A 496 -8.14 -12.82 -19.47
N MET A 497 -7.20 -12.03 -18.95
CA MET A 497 -6.91 -10.69 -19.43
C MET A 497 -6.04 -10.76 -20.70
N THR A 498 -6.54 -10.18 -21.80
CA THR A 498 -5.77 -10.06 -23.04
C THR A 498 -4.73 -8.96 -22.92
N ALA A 499 -3.64 -9.05 -23.70
CA ALA A 499 -2.61 -8.02 -23.74
C ALA A 499 -3.17 -6.63 -24.10
N GLU A 500 -4.14 -6.57 -25.00
CA GLU A 500 -4.84 -5.32 -25.37
C GLU A 500 -5.59 -4.71 -24.19
N ARG A 501 -6.36 -5.52 -23.44
CA ARG A 501 -7.07 -5.04 -22.25
C ARG A 501 -6.10 -4.57 -21.17
N SER A 502 -4.98 -5.28 -21.02
CA SER A 502 -3.90 -4.96 -20.10
C SER A 502 -3.26 -3.60 -20.41
N ALA A 503 -2.96 -3.33 -21.69
CA ALA A 503 -2.44 -2.05 -22.14
C ALA A 503 -3.43 -0.89 -21.94
N GLN A 504 -4.72 -1.14 -22.21
CA GLN A 504 -5.78 -0.17 -21.99
C GLN A 504 -5.93 0.21 -20.51
N LEU A 505 -5.81 -0.76 -19.60
CA LEU A 505 -5.81 -0.50 -18.16
C LEU A 505 -4.65 0.41 -17.73
N GLY A 506 -3.44 0.13 -18.22
CA GLY A 506 -2.28 0.98 -17.97
C GLY A 506 -2.45 2.43 -18.47
N LEU A 507 -3.14 2.61 -19.60
CA LEU A 507 -3.50 3.92 -20.13
C LEU A 507 -4.52 4.65 -19.25
N GLU A 508 -5.58 3.97 -18.83
CA GLU A 508 -6.63 4.52 -17.97
C GLU A 508 -6.05 5.01 -16.63
N VAL A 509 -5.20 4.21 -15.99
CA VAL A 509 -4.54 4.56 -14.72
C VAL A 509 -3.63 5.77 -14.90
N ALA A 510 -2.83 5.81 -15.98
CA ALA A 510 -1.96 6.95 -16.26
C ALA A 510 -2.76 8.24 -16.53
N ALA A 511 -3.90 8.12 -17.21
CA ALA A 511 -4.81 9.25 -17.44
C ALA A 511 -5.45 9.73 -16.12
N ALA A 512 -5.90 8.81 -15.27
CA ALA A 512 -6.41 9.12 -13.94
C ALA A 512 -5.37 9.82 -13.06
N GLN A 513 -4.12 9.35 -13.06
CA GLN A 513 -3.02 10.00 -12.35
C GLN A 513 -2.80 11.44 -12.83
N ASN A 514 -2.87 11.69 -14.14
CA ASN A 514 -2.81 13.05 -14.69
C ASN A 514 -4.01 13.90 -14.25
N ALA A 515 -5.23 13.36 -14.27
CA ALA A 515 -6.43 14.08 -13.86
C ALA A 515 -6.40 14.47 -12.37
N ARG A 516 -5.86 13.61 -11.51
CA ARG A 516 -5.63 13.91 -10.08
C ARG A 516 -4.69 15.10 -9.91
N ALA A 517 -3.61 15.17 -10.68
CA ALA A 517 -2.71 16.31 -10.69
C ALA A 517 -3.46 17.63 -10.98
N ALA A 518 -4.33 17.61 -11.99
CA ALA A 518 -5.17 18.76 -12.38
C ALA A 518 -5.98 19.30 -11.19
N ASN A 519 -6.66 18.38 -10.51
CA ASN A 519 -7.58 18.71 -9.43
C ASN A 519 -6.85 19.31 -8.23
N ARG A 520 -5.64 18.83 -7.92
CA ARG A 520 -4.79 19.40 -6.86
C ARG A 520 -4.38 20.83 -7.15
N MET A 521 -3.93 21.11 -8.38
CA MET A 521 -3.59 22.48 -8.80
C MET A 521 -4.81 23.41 -8.74
N GLY A 522 -5.98 22.96 -9.20
CA GLY A 522 -7.22 23.74 -9.10
C GLY A 522 -7.60 24.08 -7.66
N ARG A 523 -7.41 23.14 -6.71
CA ARG A 523 -7.61 23.38 -5.27
C ARG A 523 -6.55 24.32 -4.69
N GLY A 524 -5.29 24.19 -5.11
CA GLY A 524 -4.18 25.06 -4.70
C GLY A 524 -4.39 26.51 -5.16
N VAL A 525 -4.81 26.72 -6.40
CA VAL A 525 -5.16 28.05 -6.94
C VAL A 525 -6.42 28.61 -6.28
N ALA A 526 -7.43 27.79 -5.98
CA ALA A 526 -8.62 28.25 -5.25
C ALA A 526 -8.33 28.59 -3.77
N ALA A 527 -7.36 27.91 -3.15
CA ALA A 527 -6.87 28.22 -1.80
C ALA A 527 -6.00 29.49 -1.80
N ALA A 528 -5.12 29.65 -2.80
CA ALA A 528 -4.29 30.85 -2.99
C ALA A 528 -5.10 32.07 -3.46
N GLY A 529 -6.21 31.87 -4.17
CA GLY A 529 -7.16 32.92 -4.57
C GLY A 529 -7.90 33.57 -3.40
N LYS A 530 -7.74 33.06 -2.18
CA LYS A 530 -8.15 33.71 -0.92
C LYS A 530 -7.02 34.47 -0.23
N SER A 531 -5.82 34.49 -0.79
CA SER A 531 -4.67 35.25 -0.29
C SER A 531 -3.99 36.00 -1.44
N ASN A 532 -4.43 37.25 -1.63
CA ASN A 532 -3.82 38.33 -2.41
C ASN A 532 -3.28 38.05 -3.82
N SER A 533 -3.87 38.78 -4.78
CA SER A 533 -3.29 39.16 -6.05
C SER A 533 -1.92 39.83 -5.88
N ASN A 534 -0.88 39.24 -6.46
CA ASN A 534 0.11 39.93 -7.28
C ASN A 534 0.83 38.87 -8.13
N GLY A 535 0.73 39.03 -9.44
CA GLY A 535 1.39 38.15 -10.40
C GLY A 535 2.88 38.45 -10.45
N ASP A 536 3.68 37.38 -10.44
CA ASP A 536 4.93 37.29 -11.19
C ASP A 536 5.28 35.81 -11.37
N GLY A 537 5.82 35.48 -12.55
CA GLY A 537 6.06 34.12 -13.02
C GLY A 537 6.92 33.31 -12.06
N ALA A 538 6.51 32.05 -11.84
CA ALA A 538 7.19 31.11 -10.95
C ALA A 538 8.61 30.78 -11.45
N GLN A 539 9.58 31.55 -10.97
CA GLN A 539 10.97 31.14 -10.87
C GLN A 539 11.11 30.27 -9.61
N LEU A 540 11.78 29.11 -9.74
CA LEU A 540 12.06 28.19 -8.64
C LEU A 540 12.64 28.95 -7.43
N PRO A 541 12.06 28.82 -6.22
CA PRO A 541 12.69 29.38 -5.04
C PRO A 541 14.00 28.60 -4.77
N PRO A 542 15.09 29.27 -4.34
CA PRO A 542 16.31 28.59 -3.97
C PRO A 542 16.03 27.71 -2.74
N LEU A 543 16.25 26.40 -2.91
CA LEU A 543 16.20 25.41 -1.85
C LEU A 543 17.27 25.77 -0.80
N LYS A 544 16.82 26.05 0.42
CA LYS A 544 17.69 26.33 1.56
C LYS A 544 18.46 25.06 1.91
N SER A 545 19.79 25.13 1.80
CA SER A 545 20.71 24.15 2.38
C SER A 545 20.51 24.08 3.90
N ARG A 546 20.33 22.87 4.42
CA ARG A 546 20.60 22.54 5.82
C ARG A 546 21.50 21.33 5.87
#